data_AF-X6CVU1-F1
#
_entry.id   AF-X6CVU1-F1
#
_cell.length_a   1.000
_cell.length_b   1.000
_cell.length_c   1.000
_cell.angle_alpha   90.00
_cell.angle_beta   90.00
_cell.angle_gamma   90.00
#
_symmetry.space_group_name_H-M   'P 1'
#
loop_
_entity.id
_entity.type
_entity.pdbx_description
1 polymer ?
#
loop_
_entity_poly.entity_id
_entity_poly.type
_entity_poly.pdbx_seq_one_letter_code
_entity_poly.pdbx_strand_id
1 'polypeptide(L)'
;MVGPDNNEFDHPEFDHILPPGSADITIEGLLGFLSAHGEKALVFVYDGHAVRSGYHVTEVKAGQFAALDCSANPESWSEIFVQLLDVDEAERTHMPAARFSAIIRKVTEHVGLDHSAKLTFEVSDGVRPMQLYSAALPEIVAGTVRVDLSPRPASCKPRDRWLEAQQKASVSCCAPAIEGKPCCS
;
A
#
# COMPACT_ATOMS: atom_id res chain seq x y z
N MET A 1 -48.72 13.53 1.91
CA MET A 1 -47.68 12.56 1.53
C MET A 1 -46.36 13.31 1.59
N VAL A 2 -45.63 13.16 2.70
CA VAL A 2 -44.32 13.77 2.91
C VAL A 2 -43.30 12.81 2.28
N GLY A 3 -42.47 13.29 1.35
CA GLY A 3 -41.40 12.49 0.75
C GLY A 3 -40.34 12.15 1.79
N PRO A 4 -39.58 11.05 1.63
CA PRO A 4 -38.59 10.68 2.64
C PRO A 4 -37.46 11.70 2.71
N ASP A 5 -37.10 12.06 3.95
CA ASP A 5 -35.93 12.83 4.33
C ASP A 5 -34.65 12.15 3.81
N ASN A 6 -33.82 12.87 3.07
CA ASN A 6 -32.54 12.37 2.54
C ASN A 6 -31.38 12.52 3.55
N ASN A 7 -31.65 12.43 4.86
CA ASN A 7 -30.71 12.83 5.89
C ASN A 7 -30.28 11.67 6.82
N GLU A 8 -30.04 10.49 6.25
CA GLU A 8 -29.62 9.32 7.03
C GLU A 8 -28.55 8.48 6.32
N PHE A 9 -27.37 9.07 6.11
CA PHE A 9 -26.13 8.32 5.86
C PHE A 9 -24.95 9.04 6.52
N ASP A 10 -25.08 9.34 7.81
CA ASP A 10 -23.93 9.71 8.63
C ASP A 10 -23.42 8.41 9.28
N HIS A 11 -22.49 7.74 8.60
CA HIS A 11 -21.85 6.50 9.09
C HIS A 11 -20.48 6.85 9.67
N PRO A 12 -20.37 7.08 10.99
CA PRO A 12 -19.12 7.50 11.64
C PRO A 12 -18.01 6.43 11.61
N GLU A 13 -18.26 5.22 11.12
CA GLU A 13 -17.25 4.15 11.00
C GLU A 13 -16.28 4.32 9.81
N PHE A 14 -16.55 5.21 8.86
CA PHE A 14 -15.67 5.43 7.69
C PHE A 14 -14.67 6.59 7.86
N ASP A 15 -14.68 7.26 9.01
CA ASP A 15 -13.91 8.49 9.26
C ASP A 15 -12.42 8.25 9.59
N HIS A 16 -11.98 6.99 9.56
CA HIS A 16 -10.60 6.58 9.85
C HIS A 16 -9.90 5.88 8.69
N ILE A 17 -10.37 6.08 7.45
CA ILE A 17 -9.58 5.72 6.28
C ILE A 17 -8.48 6.79 6.16
N LEU A 18 -7.26 6.42 6.56
CA LEU A 18 -6.03 7.17 6.33
C LEU A 18 -6.07 7.75 4.90
N PRO A 19 -5.78 9.04 4.68
CA PRO A 19 -5.84 9.62 3.34
C PRO A 19 -4.94 8.80 2.40
N PRO A 20 -5.44 8.38 1.21
CA PRO A 20 -4.62 7.69 0.23
C PRO A 20 -3.57 8.68 -0.27
N GLY A 21 -2.37 8.64 0.32
CA GLY A 21 -1.36 9.65 0.04
C GLY A 21 0.03 9.41 0.64
N SER A 22 0.24 8.39 1.48
CA SER A 22 1.62 7.92 1.70
C SER A 22 2.03 7.19 0.43
N ALA A 23 2.96 7.75 -0.35
CA ALA A 23 3.49 7.09 -1.53
C ALA A 23 4.01 5.70 -1.11
N ASP A 24 3.33 4.65 -1.58
CA ASP A 24 3.73 3.26 -1.35
C ASP A 24 5.19 3.07 -1.80
N ILE A 25 5.95 2.22 -1.12
CA ILE A 25 7.30 1.94 -1.58
C ILE A 25 7.27 1.24 -2.95
N THR A 26 8.15 1.64 -3.85
CA THR A 26 8.37 0.92 -5.12
C THR A 26 9.24 -0.32 -4.90
N ILE A 27 9.26 -1.23 -5.88
CA ILE A 27 10.17 -2.37 -5.82
C ILE A 27 11.65 -1.91 -5.82
N GLU A 28 11.96 -0.81 -6.52
CA GLU A 28 13.29 -0.18 -6.48
C GLU A 28 13.66 0.26 -5.07
N GLY A 29 12.78 1.01 -4.41
CA GLY A 29 13.00 1.50 -3.05
C GLY A 29 13.21 0.36 -2.07
N LEU A 30 12.40 -0.69 -2.18
CA LEU A 30 12.52 -1.87 -1.32
C LEU A 30 13.86 -2.56 -1.54
N LEU A 31 14.22 -2.89 -2.79
CA LEU A 31 15.50 -3.53 -3.10
C LEU A 31 16.71 -2.68 -2.69
N GLY A 32 16.60 -1.36 -2.86
CA GLY A 32 17.61 -0.40 -2.42
C GLY A 32 17.90 -0.54 -0.93
N PHE A 33 16.88 -0.55 -0.08
CA PHE A 33 17.03 -0.74 1.36
C PHE A 33 17.57 -2.14 1.70
N LEU A 34 17.01 -3.20 1.09
CA LEU A 34 17.40 -4.58 1.38
C LEU A 34 18.87 -4.88 1.03
N SER A 35 19.46 -4.14 0.08
CA SER A 35 20.85 -4.34 -0.34
C SER A 35 21.86 -4.16 0.80
N ALA A 36 21.58 -3.28 1.77
CA ALA A 36 22.44 -3.03 2.93
C ALA A 36 22.23 -4.05 4.07
N HIS A 37 21.23 -4.93 3.95
CA HIS A 37 20.72 -5.75 5.06
C HIS A 37 20.50 -7.21 4.66
N GLY A 38 21.21 -7.70 3.64
CA GLY A 38 20.97 -9.00 3.01
C GLY A 38 20.88 -10.22 3.94
N GLU A 39 21.71 -10.26 4.98
CA GLU A 39 21.75 -11.37 5.95
C GLU A 39 20.63 -11.33 7.00
N LYS A 40 19.92 -10.20 7.12
CA LYS A 40 18.83 -10.07 8.10
C LYS A 40 17.58 -10.79 7.61
N ALA A 41 16.87 -11.40 8.55
CA ALA A 41 15.52 -11.91 8.33
C ALA A 41 14.61 -10.77 7.83
N LEU A 42 13.88 -11.03 6.75
CA LEU A 42 12.84 -10.16 6.22
C LEU A 42 11.49 -10.60 6.78
N VAL A 43 10.82 -9.70 7.47
CA VAL A 43 9.56 -9.95 8.17
C VAL A 43 8.51 -8.97 7.66
N PHE A 44 7.52 -9.49 6.94
CA PHE A 44 6.33 -8.73 6.60
C PHE A 44 5.35 -8.76 7.77
N VAL A 45 4.71 -7.62 8.06
CA VAL A 45 3.70 -7.50 9.11
C VAL A 45 2.41 -7.03 8.48
N TYR A 46 1.33 -7.79 8.63
CA TYR A 46 0.01 -7.45 8.11
C TYR A 46 -1.05 -7.79 9.15
N ASP A 47 -2.19 -7.10 9.15
CA ASP A 47 -3.27 -7.30 10.13
C ASP A 47 -2.80 -7.35 11.60
N GLY A 48 -1.76 -6.58 11.93
CA GLY A 48 -1.18 -6.51 13.27
C GLY A 48 -0.30 -7.69 13.69
N HIS A 49 0.01 -8.64 12.78
CA HIS A 49 0.89 -9.77 13.08
C HIS A 49 1.98 -9.96 12.02
N ALA A 50 3.11 -10.55 12.43
CA ALA A 50 4.15 -10.94 11.50
C ALA A 50 3.72 -12.17 10.69
N VAL A 51 4.17 -12.26 9.43
CA VAL A 51 4.17 -13.53 8.69
C VAL A 51 4.96 -14.57 9.48
N ARG A 52 4.54 -15.84 9.37
CA ARG A 52 5.22 -16.99 9.95
C ARG A 52 6.59 -17.17 9.30
N SER A 53 7.52 -17.76 10.04
CA SER A 53 8.90 -17.94 9.56
C SER A 53 9.03 -18.88 8.36
N GLY A 54 8.02 -19.73 8.12
CA GLY A 54 7.92 -20.63 6.97
C GLY A 54 7.32 -20.01 5.71
N TYR A 55 7.07 -18.69 5.67
CA TYR A 55 6.42 -18.07 4.52
C TYR A 55 7.20 -18.24 3.21
N HIS A 56 6.48 -18.24 2.09
CA HIS A 56 7.08 -18.32 0.75
C HIS A 56 6.70 -17.12 -0.10
N VAL A 57 7.61 -16.69 -0.96
CA VAL A 57 7.27 -15.92 -2.16
C VAL A 57 6.92 -16.94 -3.24
N THR A 58 5.64 -17.06 -3.59
CA THR A 58 5.17 -18.11 -4.50
C THR A 58 5.13 -17.65 -5.96
N GLU A 59 4.85 -16.37 -6.18
CA GLU A 59 4.78 -15.76 -7.50
C GLU A 59 5.22 -14.30 -7.43
N VAL A 60 5.88 -13.82 -8.48
CA VAL A 60 6.09 -12.40 -8.74
C VAL A 60 5.67 -12.15 -10.17
N LYS A 61 4.70 -11.27 -10.38
CA LYS A 61 4.12 -10.98 -11.69
C LYS A 61 4.06 -9.48 -11.94
N ALA A 62 4.13 -9.10 -13.21
CA ALA A 62 3.87 -7.74 -13.66
C ALA A 62 2.64 -7.73 -14.55
N GLY A 63 1.83 -6.68 -14.42
CA GLY A 63 0.67 -6.45 -15.28
C GLY A 63 0.61 -5.00 -15.75
N GLN A 64 0.11 -4.82 -16.97
CA GLN A 64 -0.24 -3.52 -17.53
C GLN A 64 -1.77 -3.43 -17.57
N PHE A 65 -2.30 -2.39 -16.95
CA PHE A 65 -3.73 -2.21 -16.78
C PHE A 65 -4.19 -0.99 -17.55
N ALA A 66 -5.37 -1.10 -18.15
CA ALA A 66 -6.12 0.01 -18.72
C ALA A 66 -7.55 -0.08 -18.20
N ALA A 67 -8.06 1.01 -17.63
CA ALA A 67 -9.34 1.04 -16.94
C ALA A 67 -10.05 2.38 -17.12
N LEU A 68 -11.31 2.42 -16.67
CA LEU A 68 -12.09 3.63 -16.45
C LEU A 68 -12.41 3.74 -14.97
N ASP A 69 -12.34 4.94 -14.40
CA ASP A 69 -12.92 5.20 -13.08
C ASP A 69 -14.46 5.28 -13.13
N CYS A 70 -15.13 5.42 -11.98
CA CYS A 70 -16.61 5.48 -11.93
C CYS A 70 -17.22 6.73 -12.62
N SER A 71 -16.40 7.70 -13.01
CA SER A 71 -16.78 8.87 -13.81
C SER A 71 -16.33 8.73 -15.27
N ALA A 72 -16.00 7.51 -15.72
CA ALA A 72 -15.54 7.20 -17.07
C ALA A 72 -14.24 7.90 -17.48
N ASN A 73 -13.39 8.32 -16.53
CA ASN A 73 -12.07 8.83 -16.87
C ASN A 73 -11.10 7.67 -17.12
N PRO A 74 -10.34 7.68 -18.24
CA PRO A 74 -9.36 6.64 -18.53
C PRO A 74 -8.15 6.72 -17.61
N GLU A 75 -7.61 5.55 -17.30
CA GLU A 75 -6.37 5.39 -16.56
C GLU A 75 -5.60 4.17 -17.08
N SER A 76 -4.27 4.29 -17.08
CA SER A 76 -3.38 3.17 -17.36
C SER A 76 -2.21 3.18 -16.40
N TRP A 77 -1.83 2.00 -15.90
CA TRP A 77 -0.68 1.87 -15.02
C TRP A 77 -0.03 0.48 -15.16
N SER A 78 1.24 0.40 -14.76
CA SER A 78 1.95 -0.86 -14.53
C SER A 78 1.90 -1.20 -13.05
N GLU A 79 1.74 -2.47 -12.73
CA GLU A 79 1.73 -2.96 -11.35
C GLU A 79 2.50 -4.28 -11.22
N ILE A 80 3.31 -4.38 -10.18
CA ILE A 80 4.01 -5.59 -9.76
C ILE A 80 3.27 -6.17 -8.57
N PHE A 81 3.02 -7.47 -8.63
CA PHE A 81 2.44 -8.23 -7.53
C PHE A 81 3.49 -9.20 -7.00
N VAL A 82 3.65 -9.23 -5.67
CA VAL A 82 4.46 -10.21 -4.96
C VAL A 82 3.54 -11.05 -4.08
N GLN A 83 3.40 -12.33 -4.40
CA GLN A 83 2.51 -13.23 -3.68
C GLN A 83 3.26 -13.91 -2.53
N LEU A 84 2.75 -13.70 -1.31
CA LEU A 84 3.22 -14.31 -0.08
C LEU A 84 2.23 -15.38 0.39
N LEU A 85 2.74 -16.59 0.64
CA LEU A 85 2.03 -17.65 1.32
C LEU A 85 2.46 -17.69 2.78
N ASP A 86 1.59 -17.26 3.70
CA ASP A 86 1.84 -17.25 5.14
C ASP A 86 1.51 -18.60 5.78
N VAL A 87 2.48 -19.51 5.72
CA VAL A 87 2.37 -20.86 6.27
C VAL A 87 3.48 -21.12 7.27
N ASP A 88 3.17 -21.98 8.24
CA ASP A 88 4.20 -22.51 9.14
C ASP A 88 4.86 -23.72 8.48
N GLU A 89 6.17 -23.70 8.43
CA GLU A 89 6.98 -24.87 8.11
C GLU A 89 7.93 -25.06 9.27
N ALA A 90 7.69 -26.13 10.05
CA ALA A 90 8.44 -26.42 11.25
C ALA A 90 9.96 -26.30 11.00
N GLU A 91 10.66 -25.71 11.97
CA GLU A 91 12.11 -25.53 11.99
C GLU A 91 12.68 -24.54 10.95
N ARG A 92 11.84 -23.78 10.22
CA ARG A 92 12.34 -22.71 9.35
C ARG A 92 12.44 -21.36 10.06
N THR A 93 13.49 -20.63 9.70
CA THR A 93 13.65 -19.21 10.02
C THR A 93 13.12 -18.35 8.88
N HIS A 94 12.71 -17.11 9.18
CA HIS A 94 12.29 -16.15 8.16
C HIS A 94 13.33 -16.02 7.04
N MET A 95 12.83 -15.84 5.82
CA MET A 95 13.66 -15.65 4.63
C MET A 95 14.64 -14.47 4.81
N PRO A 96 15.94 -14.63 4.50
CA PRO A 96 16.87 -13.51 4.46
C PRO A 96 16.51 -12.50 3.36
N ALA A 97 16.74 -11.20 3.61
CA ALA A 97 16.52 -10.12 2.65
C ALA A 97 17.26 -10.32 1.32
N ALA A 98 18.45 -10.94 1.35
CA ALA A 98 19.22 -11.26 0.15
C ALA A 98 18.50 -12.29 -0.73
N ARG A 99 17.80 -13.27 -0.13
CA ARG A 99 17.05 -14.30 -0.86
C ARG A 99 15.84 -13.69 -1.56
N PHE A 100 15.08 -12.83 -0.87
CA PHE A 100 13.99 -12.06 -1.50
C PHE A 100 14.52 -11.24 -2.69
N SER A 101 15.61 -10.49 -2.47
CA SER A 101 16.23 -9.68 -3.53
C SER A 101 16.71 -10.50 -4.73
N ALA A 102 17.16 -11.75 -4.51
CA ALA A 102 17.55 -12.65 -5.58
C ALA A 102 16.35 -13.17 -6.38
N ILE A 103 15.23 -13.46 -5.72
CA ILE A 103 13.97 -13.84 -6.38
C ILE A 103 13.51 -12.71 -7.30
N ILE A 104 13.43 -11.48 -6.79
CA ILE A 104 12.99 -10.33 -7.60
C ILE A 104 13.92 -10.10 -8.78
N ARG A 105 15.24 -10.12 -8.58
CA ARG A 105 16.21 -9.96 -9.68
C ARG A 105 16.03 -11.00 -10.78
N LYS A 106 15.89 -12.28 -10.41
CA LYS A 106 15.64 -13.35 -11.37
C LYS A 106 14.36 -13.10 -12.17
N VAL A 107 13.31 -12.62 -11.53
CA VAL A 107 12.05 -12.31 -12.21
C VAL A 107 12.21 -11.09 -13.11
N THR A 108 12.89 -10.02 -12.66
CA THR A 108 13.24 -8.88 -13.50
C THR A 108 13.97 -9.30 -14.77
N GLU A 109 14.95 -10.19 -14.67
CA GLU A 109 15.72 -10.69 -15.82
C GLU A 109 14.85 -11.42 -16.85
N HIS A 110 13.78 -12.10 -16.43
CA HIS A 110 12.94 -12.90 -17.33
C HIS A 110 11.67 -12.17 -17.81
N VAL A 111 11.12 -11.29 -16.99
CA VAL A 111 9.81 -10.63 -17.23
C VAL A 111 9.97 -9.15 -17.57
N GLY A 112 11.09 -8.52 -17.22
CA GLY A 112 11.29 -7.08 -17.44
C GLY A 112 10.42 -6.22 -16.53
N LEU A 113 10.58 -6.38 -15.21
CA LEU A 113 9.83 -5.60 -14.23
C LEU A 113 10.15 -4.09 -14.37
N ASP A 114 9.12 -3.26 -14.48
CA ASP A 114 9.25 -1.80 -14.36
C ASP A 114 9.44 -1.45 -12.87
N HIS A 115 10.65 -1.03 -12.52
CA HIS A 115 11.02 -0.79 -11.13
C HIS A 115 10.28 0.40 -10.48
N SER A 116 9.65 1.25 -11.29
CA SER A 116 8.81 2.36 -10.84
C SER A 116 7.32 2.01 -10.76
N ALA A 117 6.93 0.82 -11.22
CA ALA A 117 5.56 0.35 -11.18
C ALA A 117 5.02 0.31 -9.76
N LYS A 118 3.69 0.44 -9.65
CA LYS A 118 2.98 0.25 -8.39
C LYS A 118 3.31 -1.13 -7.83
N LEU A 119 3.59 -1.22 -6.53
CA LEU A 119 3.89 -2.48 -5.85
C LEU A 119 2.71 -2.90 -4.99
N THR A 120 2.26 -4.13 -5.16
CA THR A 120 1.21 -4.75 -4.36
C THR A 120 1.65 -6.11 -3.85
N PHE A 121 1.38 -6.38 -2.58
CA PHE A 121 1.57 -7.69 -1.99
C PHE A 121 0.24 -8.43 -1.95
N GLU A 122 0.24 -9.68 -2.42
CA GLU A 122 -0.90 -10.59 -2.34
C GLU A 122 -0.61 -11.58 -1.21
N VAL A 123 -1.38 -11.59 -0.13
CA VAL A 123 -1.11 -12.45 1.03
C VAL A 123 -2.28 -13.39 1.30
N SER A 124 -1.97 -14.67 1.54
CA SER A 124 -2.92 -15.72 1.95
C SER A 124 -2.21 -16.75 2.82
N ASP A 125 -2.96 -17.43 3.69
CA ASP A 125 -2.50 -18.59 4.49
C ASP A 125 -2.75 -19.94 3.78
N GLY A 126 -3.15 -19.90 2.51
CA GLY A 126 -3.54 -21.07 1.72
C GLY A 126 -4.99 -21.53 1.95
N VAL A 127 -5.72 -20.89 2.86
CA VAL A 127 -7.14 -21.15 3.14
C VAL A 127 -8.00 -19.95 2.77
N ARG A 128 -7.60 -18.75 3.21
CA ARG A 128 -8.30 -17.50 2.92
C ARG A 128 -8.02 -17.02 1.51
N PRO A 129 -8.96 -16.30 0.86
CA PRO A 129 -8.68 -15.61 -0.39
C PRO A 129 -7.45 -14.71 -0.28
N MET A 130 -6.75 -14.51 -1.40
CA MET A 130 -5.64 -13.56 -1.43
C MET A 130 -6.15 -12.15 -1.13
N GLN A 131 -5.49 -11.49 -0.20
CA GLN A 131 -5.76 -10.12 0.20
C GLN A 131 -4.66 -9.21 -0.36
N LEU A 132 -5.04 -8.02 -0.80
CA LEU A 132 -4.13 -7.05 -1.42
C LEU A 132 -3.62 -6.06 -0.39
N TYR A 133 -2.32 -5.81 -0.38
CA TYR A 133 -1.66 -4.88 0.53
C TYR A 133 -0.72 -3.93 -0.21
N SER A 134 -0.58 -2.72 0.33
CA SER A 134 0.54 -1.85 0.02
C SER A 134 1.63 -1.97 1.08
N ALA A 135 2.88 -1.72 0.71
CA ALA A 135 4.01 -1.80 1.61
C ALA A 135 4.51 -0.40 2.01
N ALA A 136 4.76 -0.24 3.31
CA ALA A 136 5.44 0.91 3.87
C ALA A 136 6.96 0.85 3.60
N LEU A 137 7.67 1.93 3.96
CA LEU A 137 9.13 1.91 3.96
C LEU A 137 9.65 0.87 4.96
N PRO A 138 10.65 0.05 4.58
CA PRO A 138 11.25 -0.91 5.48
C PRO A 138 12.04 -0.23 6.61
N GLU A 139 12.10 -0.88 7.75
CA GLU A 139 12.87 -0.44 8.91
C GLU A 139 13.60 -1.60 9.59
N ILE A 140 14.59 -1.29 10.43
CA ILE A 140 15.27 -2.29 11.25
C ILE A 140 14.64 -2.33 12.64
N VAL A 141 14.00 -3.45 12.98
CA VAL A 141 13.38 -3.68 14.29
C VAL A 141 13.96 -4.94 14.90
N ALA A 142 14.52 -4.83 16.11
CA ALA A 142 15.11 -5.94 16.85
C ALA A 142 16.08 -6.81 16.02
N GLY A 143 16.84 -6.19 15.11
CA GLY A 143 17.84 -6.87 14.27
C GLY A 143 17.29 -7.50 12.98
N THR A 144 15.98 -7.45 12.74
CA THR A 144 15.30 -7.91 11.52
C THR A 144 14.94 -6.74 10.61
N VAL A 145 14.73 -6.99 9.32
CA VAL A 145 14.10 -6.02 8.41
C VAL A 145 12.60 -6.22 8.51
N ARG A 146 11.87 -5.21 8.97
CA ARG A 146 10.41 -5.19 9.03
C ARG A 146 9.86 -4.41 7.85
N VAL A 147 8.81 -4.94 7.23
CA VAL A 147 8.00 -4.25 6.21
C VAL A 147 6.55 -4.32 6.64
N ASP A 148 5.97 -3.20 7.04
CA ASP A 148 4.54 -3.14 7.34
C ASP A 148 3.72 -3.12 6.04
N LEU A 149 2.68 -3.95 6.03
CA LEU A 149 1.73 -4.12 4.95
C LEU A 149 0.36 -3.62 5.41
N SER A 150 -0.11 -2.53 4.80
CA SER A 150 -1.47 -2.02 5.04
C SER A 150 -2.43 -2.53 3.97
N PRO A 151 -3.69 -2.84 4.30
CA PRO A 151 -4.68 -3.24 3.31
C PRO A 151 -4.74 -2.25 2.16
N ARG A 152 -4.87 -2.74 0.93
CA ARG A 152 -5.11 -1.94 -0.27
C ARG A 152 -6.60 -1.96 -0.59
N PRO A 153 -7.41 -1.04 -0.02
CA PRO A 153 -8.85 -1.04 -0.23
C PRO A 153 -9.22 -0.64 -1.66
N ALA A 154 -10.43 -1.02 -2.07
CA ALA A 154 -11.05 -0.41 -3.23
C ALA A 154 -11.25 1.10 -3.01
N SER A 155 -10.96 1.89 -4.03
CA SER A 155 -11.02 3.35 -3.99
C SER A 155 -11.98 3.85 -5.08
N CYS A 156 -12.75 4.90 -4.74
CA CYS A 156 -13.55 5.65 -5.69
C CYS A 156 -12.82 6.97 -5.97
N LYS A 157 -11.97 7.00 -7.00
CA LYS A 157 -11.09 8.16 -7.26
C LYS A 157 -11.81 9.50 -7.32
N PRO A 158 -13.00 9.64 -7.95
CA PRO A 158 -13.75 10.90 -7.91
C PRO A 158 -14.15 11.32 -6.49
N ARG A 159 -14.57 10.37 -5.64
CA ARG A 159 -14.86 10.64 -4.22
C ARG A 159 -13.59 11.02 -3.47
N ASP A 160 -12.51 10.30 -3.67
CA ASP A 160 -11.26 10.52 -2.94
C ASP A 160 -10.65 11.89 -3.31
N ARG A 161 -10.66 12.27 -4.59
CA ARG A 161 -10.30 13.62 -5.06
C ARG A 161 -11.18 14.71 -4.43
N TRP A 162 -12.48 14.45 -4.27
CA TRP A 162 -13.40 15.38 -3.60
C TRP A 162 -13.08 15.53 -2.11
N LEU A 163 -12.80 14.43 -1.40
CA LEU A 163 -12.38 14.45 0.00
C LEU A 163 -11.07 15.24 0.18
N GLU A 164 -10.07 15.00 -0.66
CA GLU A 164 -8.82 15.77 -0.65
C GLU A 164 -9.04 17.27 -0.89
N ALA A 165 -9.92 17.62 -1.83
CA ALA A 165 -10.23 19.02 -2.12
C ALA A 165 -10.90 19.70 -0.91
N GLN A 166 -11.81 19.01 -0.21
CA GLN A 166 -12.42 19.53 1.01
C GLN A 166 -11.41 19.70 2.14
N GLN A 167 -10.51 18.74 2.35
CA GLN A 167 -9.44 18.85 3.35
C GLN A 167 -8.52 20.04 3.04
N LYS A 168 -8.15 20.25 1.78
CA LYS A 168 -7.36 21.42 1.37
C LYS A 168 -8.11 22.73 1.60
N ALA A 169 -9.41 22.77 1.35
CA ALA A 169 -10.25 23.94 1.58
C ALA A 169 -10.42 24.26 3.08
N SER A 170 -10.56 23.26 3.94
CA SER A 170 -10.68 23.46 5.39
C SER A 170 -9.36 23.95 6.02
N VAL A 171 -8.21 23.46 5.56
CA VAL A 171 -6.88 23.97 5.96
C VAL A 171 -6.67 25.41 5.50
N SER A 172 -7.16 25.80 4.32
CA SER A 172 -7.08 27.18 3.83
C SER A 172 -7.97 28.17 4.60
N CYS A 173 -9.03 27.70 5.25
CA CYS A 173 -9.97 28.56 5.99
C CYS A 173 -9.46 28.89 7.41
N CYS A 174 -8.55 28.08 7.95
CA CYS A 174 -8.02 28.22 9.32
C CYS A 174 -6.61 28.84 9.39
N ALA A 175 -6.16 29.53 8.33
CA ALA A 175 -4.92 30.30 8.41
C ALA A 175 -5.09 31.41 9.47
N PRO A 176 -4.14 31.58 10.43
CA PRO A 176 -4.22 32.67 11.38
C PRO A 176 -4.26 33.99 10.62
N ALA A 177 -5.22 34.85 10.95
CA ALA A 177 -5.28 36.20 10.43
C ALA A 177 -3.92 36.86 10.72
N ILE A 178 -3.20 37.23 9.66
CA ILE A 178 -1.98 38.01 9.80
C ILE A 178 -2.41 39.34 10.42
N GLU A 179 -2.05 39.56 11.70
CA GLU A 179 -2.21 40.85 12.35
C GLU A 179 -1.48 41.90 11.51
N GLY A 180 -2.25 42.87 10.96
CA GLY A 180 -1.67 44.10 10.42
C GLY A 180 -1.97 44.46 8.97
N LYS A 181 -3.07 44.02 8.34
CA LYS A 181 -3.59 44.74 7.15
C LYS A 181 -5.09 45.00 7.25
N PRO A 182 -5.55 46.27 7.14
CA PRO A 182 -6.96 46.57 7.02
C PRO A 182 -7.47 46.05 5.67
N CYS A 183 -8.65 45.43 5.69
CA CYS A 183 -9.45 45.24 4.50
C CYS A 183 -9.81 46.62 3.93
N CYS A 184 -9.40 46.89 2.69
CA CYS A 184 -9.79 48.12 2.01
C CYS A 184 -11.28 48.09 1.64
N SER A 185 -11.87 49.26 1.84
CA SER A 185 -13.26 49.75 1.70
C SER A 185 -13.93 49.55 0.35
#